data_AF-A0ABD6WW80-F1
#
_entry.id   AF-A0ABD6WW80-F1
#
_cell.length_a   1.000
_cell.length_b   1.000
_cell.length_c   1.000
_cell.angle_alpha   90.00
_cell.angle_beta   90.00
_cell.angle_gamma   90.00
#
_symmetry.space_group_name_H-M   'P 1'
#
loop_
_entity.id
_entity.type
_entity.pdbx_description
1 polymer ?
#
loop_
_entity_poly.entity_id
_entity_poly.type
_entity_poly.pdbx_seq_one_letter_code
_entity_poly.pdbx_strand_id
1 'polypeptide(L)'
;MARDFSKKFTDSYIHGIKPTDKEQLFSDRDKARIWCGLLAQGIDPAEEECMQQEEKEKKSVTFKELAMLWRDKRLKKGELKENSIEKVYRRVELYLFDRFNFSRLLAKNINLRSFDNALLPIEGTGICDKLCIAIKQIFDNAIDEGVLENNPFTRLSKRFKKPITKNFPSIPPKELMAF
;
A
#
# COMPACT_ATOMS: atom_id res chain seq x y z
N MET A 1 0.53 9.94 58.76
CA MET A 1 0.07 11.22 58.19
C MET A 1 0.07 11.10 56.68
N ALA A 2 -1.10 10.85 56.08
CA ALA A 2 -1.24 10.74 54.63
C ALA A 2 -1.12 12.14 54.01
N ARG A 3 -0.22 12.31 53.04
CA ARG A 3 -0.12 13.56 52.28
C ARG A 3 -1.27 13.59 51.28
N ASP A 4 -2.15 14.56 51.45
CA ASP A 4 -3.30 14.80 50.60
C ASP A 4 -2.83 15.37 49.25
N PHE A 5 -2.99 14.59 48.17
CA PHE A 5 -2.56 14.94 46.81
C PHE A 5 -3.69 15.61 45.99
N SER A 6 -4.62 16.29 46.64
CA SER A 6 -5.68 17.06 45.96
C SER A 6 -5.22 18.49 45.57
N LYS A 7 -4.14 18.62 44.79
CA LYS A 7 -3.84 19.88 44.08
C LYS A 7 -4.09 19.69 42.59
N LYS A 8 -5.23 20.19 42.11
CA LYS A 8 -5.51 20.29 40.67
C LYS A 8 -4.51 21.28 40.05
N PHE A 9 -3.70 20.77 39.13
CA PHE A 9 -2.67 21.54 38.42
C PHE A 9 -3.35 22.57 37.50
N THR A 10 -3.41 23.83 37.94
CA THR A 10 -3.96 24.92 37.14
C THR A 10 -2.92 25.42 36.13
N ASP A 11 -3.42 25.87 34.98
CA ASP A 11 -2.71 26.35 33.78
C ASP A 11 -1.67 27.46 34.04
N SER A 12 -1.68 28.03 35.26
CA SER A 12 -0.76 29.04 35.75
C SER A 12 0.71 28.60 35.85
N TYR A 13 1.02 27.30 35.88
CA TYR A 13 2.40 26.79 36.01
C TYR A 13 3.18 26.72 34.69
N ILE A 14 2.61 27.16 33.57
CA ILE A 14 3.15 26.95 32.21
C ILE A 14 3.62 28.27 31.55
N HIS A 15 4.04 29.25 32.36
CA HIS A 15 4.40 30.61 31.91
C HIS A 15 5.85 30.79 31.39
N GLY A 16 6.61 29.70 31.17
CA GLY A 16 8.01 29.79 30.68
C GLY A 16 8.47 28.65 29.77
N ILE A 17 7.55 27.79 29.33
CA ILE A 17 7.86 26.60 28.54
C ILE A 17 7.72 26.96 27.05
N LYS A 18 8.72 26.66 26.21
CA LYS A 18 8.62 26.93 24.76
C LYS A 18 7.46 26.12 24.17
N PRO A 19 6.75 26.61 23.13
CA PRO A 19 5.56 25.95 22.58
C PRO A 19 5.77 24.46 22.26
N THR A 20 6.93 24.12 21.74
CA THR A 20 7.37 22.75 21.42
C THR A 20 7.44 21.83 22.63
N ASP A 21 7.87 22.36 23.78
CA ASP A 21 8.03 21.61 25.02
C ASP A 21 6.66 21.35 25.70
N LYS A 22 5.67 22.23 25.47
CA LYS A 22 4.29 22.05 25.97
C LYS A 22 3.58 20.90 25.27
N GLU A 23 3.74 20.80 23.95
CA GLU A 23 3.18 19.71 23.14
C GLU A 23 3.81 18.35 23.49
N GLN A 24 5.12 18.33 23.72
CA GLN A 24 5.82 17.13 24.20
C GLN A 24 5.35 16.70 25.60
N LEU A 25 5.25 17.63 26.55
CA LEU A 25 4.73 17.34 27.89
C LEU A 25 3.30 16.78 27.89
N PHE A 26 2.46 17.25 26.97
CA PHE A 26 1.11 16.74 26.80
C PHE A 26 1.11 15.31 26.26
N SER A 27 1.90 15.05 25.21
CA SER A 27 2.10 13.71 24.63
C SER A 27 2.64 12.70 25.67
N ASP A 28 3.62 13.10 26.47
CA ASP A 28 4.21 12.25 27.52
C ASP A 28 3.20 11.92 28.63
N ARG A 29 2.34 12.88 29.00
CA ARG A 29 1.26 12.66 29.96
C ARG A 29 0.22 11.68 29.45
N ASP A 30 -0.16 11.77 28.18
CA ASP A 30 -1.13 10.85 27.60
C ASP A 30 -0.55 9.44 27.46
N LYS A 31 0.73 9.31 27.07
CA LYS A 31 1.43 8.01 27.11
C LYS A 31 1.45 7.41 28.52
N ALA A 32 1.81 8.21 29.52
CA ALA A 32 1.83 7.75 30.91
C ALA A 32 0.45 7.26 31.39
N ARG A 33 -0.63 7.95 31.00
CA ARG A 33 -2.01 7.51 31.31
C ARG A 33 -2.35 6.18 30.65
N ILE A 34 -2.01 6.01 29.39
CA ILE A 34 -2.24 4.76 28.65
C ILE A 34 -1.49 3.63 29.33
N TRP A 35 -0.20 3.82 29.63
CA TRP A 35 0.66 2.85 30.32
C TRP A 35 0.13 2.48 31.70
N CYS A 36 -0.30 3.46 32.51
CA CYS A 36 -0.94 3.19 33.80
C CYS A 36 -2.25 2.39 33.65
N GLY A 37 -3.01 2.64 32.59
CA GLY A 37 -4.22 1.88 32.28
C GLY A 37 -3.95 0.42 31.92
N LEU A 38 -2.87 0.14 31.19
CA LEU A 38 -2.43 -1.22 30.85
C LEU A 38 -1.92 -1.97 32.09
N LEU A 39 -1.12 -1.30 32.92
CA LEU A 39 -0.65 -1.85 34.19
C LEU A 39 -1.80 -2.18 35.16
N ALA A 40 -2.85 -1.34 35.19
CA ALA A 40 -4.04 -1.60 35.99
C ALA A 40 -4.83 -2.84 35.51
N GLN A 41 -4.69 -3.22 34.24
CA GLN A 41 -5.23 -4.46 33.68
C GLN A 41 -4.28 -5.66 33.84
N GLY A 42 -3.10 -5.46 34.42
CA GLY A 42 -2.07 -6.48 34.60
C GLY A 42 -1.28 -6.81 33.34
N ILE A 43 -1.33 -5.94 32.31
CA ILE A 43 -0.61 -6.10 31.04
C ILE A 43 0.65 -5.24 31.11
N ASP A 44 1.81 -5.82 30.78
CA ASP A 44 3.07 -5.06 30.68
C ASP A 44 3.03 -4.17 29.42
N PRO A 45 3.08 -2.84 29.55
CA PRO A 45 3.07 -1.92 28.42
C PRO A 45 4.23 -2.16 27.44
N ALA A 46 5.40 -2.59 27.93
CA ALA A 46 6.57 -2.83 27.09
C ALA A 46 6.40 -4.09 26.23
N GLU A 47 5.81 -5.14 26.80
CA GLU A 47 5.48 -6.36 26.07
C GLU A 47 4.38 -6.10 25.04
N GLU A 48 3.36 -5.32 25.39
CA GLU A 48 2.28 -4.97 24.45
C GLU A 48 2.79 -4.10 23.30
N GLU A 49 3.64 -3.11 23.56
CA GLU A 49 4.28 -2.32 22.50
C GLU A 49 5.13 -3.20 21.58
N CYS A 50 5.90 -4.14 22.15
CA CYS A 50 6.70 -5.10 21.38
C CYS A 50 5.80 -6.00 20.52
N MET A 51 4.72 -6.56 21.09
CA MET A 51 3.77 -7.39 20.37
C MET A 51 3.07 -6.61 19.25
N GLN A 52 2.65 -5.37 19.50
CA GLN A 52 2.05 -4.52 18.48
C GLN A 52 3.04 -4.15 17.39
N GLN A 53 4.31 -3.91 17.73
CA GLN A 53 5.37 -3.61 16.78
C GLN A 53 5.69 -4.83 15.93
N GLU A 54 5.85 -6.01 16.55
CA GLU A 54 6.02 -7.28 15.86
C GLU A 54 4.82 -7.61 14.96
N GLU A 55 3.59 -7.36 15.41
CA GLU A 55 2.42 -7.53 14.56
C GLU A 55 2.44 -6.57 13.37
N LYS A 56 2.84 -5.32 13.57
CA LYS A 56 2.97 -4.33 12.48
C LYS A 56 4.04 -4.73 11.48
N GLU A 57 5.15 -5.31 11.96
CA GLU A 57 6.26 -5.81 11.15
C GLU A 57 5.89 -7.11 10.44
N LYS A 58 5.22 -8.06 11.10
CA LYS A 58 4.63 -9.26 10.48
C LYS A 58 3.58 -8.90 9.41
N LYS A 59 2.86 -7.79 9.61
CA LYS A 59 1.91 -7.21 8.63
C LYS A 59 2.58 -6.34 7.56
N SER A 60 3.90 -6.14 7.59
CA SER A 60 4.63 -5.31 6.61
C SER A 60 4.90 -6.09 5.32
N VAL A 61 3.83 -6.37 4.58
CA VAL A 61 3.93 -7.07 3.30
C VAL A 61 4.52 -6.14 2.25
N THR A 62 5.49 -6.62 1.50
CA THR A 62 6.09 -5.88 0.38
C THR A 62 5.22 -5.95 -0.86
N PHE A 63 5.38 -5.00 -1.77
CA PHE A 63 4.67 -5.04 -3.06
C PHE A 63 5.02 -6.30 -3.87
N LYS A 64 6.25 -6.80 -3.75
CA LYS A 64 6.68 -8.05 -4.40
C LYS A 64 5.88 -9.24 -3.88
N GLU A 65 5.72 -9.36 -2.57
CA GLU A 65 4.92 -10.42 -1.95
C GLU A 65 3.45 -10.32 -2.35
N LEU A 66 2.87 -9.12 -2.40
CA LEU A 66 1.50 -8.94 -2.91
C LEU A 66 1.35 -9.40 -4.36
N ALA A 67 2.32 -9.08 -5.21
CA ALA A 67 2.32 -9.50 -6.61
C ALA A 67 2.46 -11.03 -6.75
N MET A 68 3.26 -11.68 -5.90
CA MET A 68 3.40 -13.13 -5.84
C MET A 68 2.11 -13.81 -5.37
N LEU A 69 1.52 -13.33 -4.27
CA LEU A 69 0.24 -13.81 -3.76
C LEU A 69 -0.87 -13.70 -4.81
N TRP A 70 -0.91 -12.58 -5.54
CA TRP A 70 -1.83 -12.38 -6.65
C TRP A 70 -1.63 -13.42 -7.76
N ARG A 71 -0.38 -13.69 -8.15
CA ARG A 71 -0.04 -14.71 -9.17
C ARG A 71 -0.50 -16.10 -8.71
N ASP A 72 -0.14 -16.50 -7.50
CA ASP A 72 -0.45 -17.82 -6.96
C ASP A 72 -1.95 -18.05 -6.84
N LYS A 73 -2.70 -17.03 -6.38
CA LYS A 73 -4.17 -17.12 -6.30
C LYS A 73 -4.80 -17.23 -7.69
N ARG A 74 -4.28 -16.50 -8.67
CA ARG A 74 -4.75 -16.59 -10.07
C ARG A 74 -4.47 -17.96 -10.68
N LEU A 75 -3.32 -18.56 -10.38
CA LEU A 75 -2.99 -19.92 -10.81
C LEU A 75 -3.92 -20.95 -10.14
N LYS A 76 -4.14 -20.83 -8.82
CA LYS A 76 -5.06 -21.71 -8.08
C LYS A 76 -6.50 -21.64 -8.58
N LYS A 77 -6.98 -20.45 -8.99
CA LYS A 77 -8.34 -20.30 -9.54
C LYS A 77 -8.53 -21.01 -10.89
N GLY A 78 -7.47 -21.23 -11.67
CA GLY A 78 -7.55 -21.96 -12.95
C GLY A 78 -8.38 -21.28 -14.05
N GLU A 79 -8.94 -20.08 -13.82
CA GLU A 79 -9.80 -19.36 -14.78
C GLU A 79 -9.04 -18.87 -16.03
N LEU A 80 -7.72 -18.71 -15.94
CA LEU A 80 -6.88 -18.16 -16.98
C LEU A 80 -5.73 -19.10 -17.32
N LYS A 81 -5.33 -19.13 -18.60
CA LYS A 81 -4.11 -19.84 -19.02
C LYS A 81 -2.90 -19.31 -18.25
N GLU A 82 -2.09 -20.22 -17.73
CA GLU A 82 -0.87 -19.90 -16.97
C GLU A 82 0.05 -18.92 -17.72
N ASN A 83 0.25 -19.15 -19.02
CA ASN A 83 1.03 -18.26 -19.89
C ASN A 83 0.51 -16.81 -19.91
N SER A 84 -0.79 -16.60 -19.74
CA SER A 84 -1.38 -15.25 -19.70
C SER A 84 -1.09 -14.57 -18.37
N ILE A 85 -1.18 -15.31 -17.26
CA ILE A 85 -0.86 -14.80 -15.91
C ILE A 85 0.62 -14.43 -15.85
N GLU A 86 1.49 -15.31 -16.36
CA GLU A 86 2.93 -15.11 -16.42
C GLU A 86 3.30 -13.86 -17.21
N LYS A 87 2.63 -13.63 -18.36
CA LYS A 87 2.85 -12.43 -19.17
C LYS A 87 2.49 -11.14 -18.44
N VAL A 88 1.46 -11.16 -17.60
CA VAL A 88 1.06 -9.99 -16.81
C VAL A 88 2.06 -9.78 -15.66
N TYR A 89 2.40 -10.84 -14.94
CA TYR A 89 3.36 -10.80 -13.85
C TYR A 89 4.73 -10.29 -14.33
N ARG A 90 5.26 -10.84 -15.43
CA ARG A 90 6.54 -10.41 -16.01
C ARG A 90 6.54 -8.96 -16.47
N ARG A 91 5.39 -8.43 -16.90
CA ARG A 91 5.25 -6.99 -17.22
C ARG A 91 5.35 -6.14 -15.95
N VAL A 92 4.73 -6.57 -14.86
CA VAL A 92 4.88 -5.92 -13.55
C VAL A 92 6.34 -5.94 -13.10
N GLU A 93 7.04 -7.07 -13.24
CA GLU A 93 8.46 -7.17 -12.86
C GLU A 93 9.35 -6.20 -13.66
N LEU A 94 9.25 -6.22 -14.99
CA LEU A 94 10.09 -5.38 -15.86
C LEU A 94 9.85 -3.88 -15.64
N TYR A 95 8.59 -3.47 -15.50
CA TYR A 95 8.26 -2.05 -15.45
C TYR A 95 8.25 -1.47 -14.04
N LEU A 96 7.95 -2.24 -13.00
CA LEU A 96 7.86 -1.72 -11.63
C LEU A 96 9.05 -2.15 -10.78
N PHE A 97 9.51 -3.40 -10.89
CA PHE A 97 10.63 -3.87 -10.07
C PHE A 97 11.97 -3.41 -10.64
N ASP A 98 12.22 -3.64 -11.94
CA ASP A 98 13.52 -3.32 -12.55
C ASP A 98 13.72 -1.80 -12.72
N ARG A 99 12.70 -1.10 -13.23
CA ARG A 99 12.82 0.35 -13.51
C ARG A 99 12.70 1.27 -12.29
N PHE A 100 11.89 0.90 -11.29
CA PHE A 100 11.60 1.78 -10.16
C PHE A 100 11.94 1.18 -8.79
N ASN A 101 12.52 -0.03 -8.74
CA ASN A 101 12.89 -0.71 -7.50
C ASN A 101 11.71 -0.87 -6.52
N PHE A 102 10.48 -1.01 -7.02
CA PHE A 102 9.29 -1.15 -6.18
C PHE A 102 9.23 -2.49 -5.43
N SER A 103 10.17 -3.40 -5.66
CA SER A 103 10.24 -4.71 -5.01
C SER A 103 10.36 -4.64 -3.49
N ARG A 104 11.04 -3.61 -2.96
CA ARG A 104 11.25 -3.42 -1.50
C ARG A 104 10.26 -2.45 -0.86
N LEU A 105 9.33 -1.89 -1.64
CA LEU A 105 8.35 -0.96 -1.09
C LEU A 105 7.33 -1.73 -0.25
N LEU A 106 7.17 -1.30 0.99
CA LEU A 106 6.10 -1.79 1.86
C LEU A 106 4.74 -1.37 1.28
N ALA A 107 3.78 -2.28 1.31
CA ALA A 107 2.43 -2.05 0.81
C ALA A 107 1.77 -0.80 1.41
N LYS A 108 2.06 -0.52 2.69
CA LYS A 108 1.56 0.66 3.43
C LYS A 108 2.17 1.98 2.98
N ASN A 109 3.40 1.99 2.50
CA ASN A 109 4.11 3.20 2.06
C ASN A 109 3.87 3.54 0.59
N ILE A 110 3.02 2.77 -0.08
CA ILE A 110 2.76 2.96 -1.50
C ILE A 110 1.82 4.15 -1.70
N ASN A 111 2.35 5.18 -2.37
CA ASN A 111 1.61 6.38 -2.73
C ASN A 111 1.26 6.36 -4.22
N LEU A 112 0.05 6.82 -4.55
CA LEU A 112 -0.44 6.99 -5.93
C LEU A 112 0.52 7.84 -6.78
N ARG A 113 1.11 8.88 -6.18
CA ARG A 113 2.07 9.77 -6.85
C ARG A 113 3.32 9.05 -7.36
N SER A 114 3.82 8.07 -6.61
CA SER A 114 5.02 7.31 -7.01
C SER A 114 4.74 6.48 -8.27
N PHE A 115 3.54 5.91 -8.36
CA PHE A 115 3.11 5.15 -9.53
C PHE A 115 2.77 6.06 -10.72
N ASP A 116 2.19 7.24 -10.48
CA ASP A 116 1.97 8.21 -11.55
C ASP A 116 3.28 8.61 -12.24
N ASN A 117 4.31 8.95 -11.46
CA ASN A 117 5.66 9.25 -11.97
C ASN A 117 6.26 8.08 -12.76
N ALA A 118 5.97 6.85 -12.33
CA ALA A 118 6.46 5.65 -13.00
C ALA A 118 5.75 5.35 -14.34
N LEU A 119 4.47 5.68 -14.43
CA LEU A 119 3.59 5.36 -15.56
C LEU A 119 3.52 6.49 -16.60
N LEU A 120 3.75 7.74 -16.20
CA LEU A 120 3.89 8.91 -17.07
C LEU A 120 4.75 8.67 -18.34
N PRO A 121 5.97 8.09 -18.27
CA PRO A 121 6.81 7.89 -19.45
C PRO A 121 6.28 6.86 -20.46
N ILE A 122 5.30 6.04 -20.07
CA ILE A 122 4.69 5.01 -20.93
C ILE A 122 3.22 5.32 -21.26
N GLU A 123 2.75 6.51 -20.91
CA GLU A 123 1.39 6.96 -21.18
C GLU A 123 1.03 6.87 -22.67
N GLY A 124 -0.23 6.55 -22.99
CA GLY A 124 -0.70 6.42 -24.37
C GLY A 124 -0.29 5.11 -25.07
N THR A 125 0.50 4.26 -24.41
CA THR A 125 0.77 2.90 -24.88
C THR A 125 -0.24 1.90 -24.28
N GLY A 126 -0.58 0.85 -25.03
CA GLY A 126 -1.40 -0.25 -24.50
C GLY A 126 -0.72 -1.05 -23.38
N ILE A 127 0.54 -0.75 -23.06
CA ILE A 127 1.28 -1.34 -21.94
C ILE A 127 0.88 -0.65 -20.63
N CYS A 128 0.72 0.68 -20.64
CA CYS A 128 0.31 1.45 -19.48
C CYS A 128 -1.05 1.00 -18.94
N ASP A 129 -2.05 0.83 -19.83
CA ASP A 129 -3.37 0.33 -19.45
C ASP A 129 -3.31 -1.05 -18.81
N LYS A 130 -2.56 -1.97 -19.42
CA LYS A 130 -2.40 -3.33 -18.91
C LYS A 130 -1.71 -3.34 -17.55
N LEU A 131 -0.75 -2.44 -17.33
CA LEU A 131 -0.06 -2.30 -16.06
C LEU A 131 -0.98 -1.70 -14.99
N CYS A 132 -1.77 -0.67 -15.32
CA CYS A 132 -2.77 -0.10 -14.41
C CYS A 132 -3.79 -1.15 -13.97
N ILE A 133 -4.28 -1.97 -14.90
CA ILE A 133 -5.19 -3.08 -14.59
C ILE A 133 -4.52 -4.09 -13.66
N ALA A 134 -3.28 -4.48 -13.95
CA ALA A 134 -2.53 -5.43 -13.12
C ALA A 134 -2.32 -4.90 -11.69
N ILE A 135 -1.86 -3.65 -11.55
CA ILE A 135 -1.68 -3.00 -10.25
C ILE A 135 -3.00 -2.98 -9.48
N LYS A 136 -4.09 -2.53 -10.11
CA LYS A 136 -5.41 -2.51 -9.47
C LYS A 136 -5.80 -3.90 -8.95
N GLN A 137 -5.62 -4.94 -9.77
CA GLN A 137 -5.96 -6.31 -9.40
C GLN A 137 -5.08 -6.88 -8.27
N ILE A 138 -3.79 -6.53 -8.24
CA ILE A 138 -2.89 -6.93 -7.14
C ILE A 138 -3.40 -6.34 -5.82
N PHE A 139 -3.77 -5.05 -5.81
CA PHE A 139 -4.28 -4.38 -4.61
C PHE A 139 -5.70 -4.81 -4.23
N ASP A 140 -6.59 -5.03 -5.19
CA ASP A 140 -7.92 -5.61 -4.91
C ASP A 140 -7.76 -6.98 -4.25
N ASN A 141 -6.84 -7.81 -4.76
CA ASN A 141 -6.57 -9.10 -4.16
C ASN A 141 -6.00 -8.99 -2.74
N ALA A 142 -5.14 -8.01 -2.48
CA ALA A 142 -4.60 -7.78 -1.15
C ALA A 142 -5.71 -7.41 -0.14
N ILE A 143 -6.77 -6.73 -0.59
CA ILE A 143 -7.93 -6.41 0.23
C ILE A 143 -8.80 -7.64 0.46
N ASP A 144 -9.02 -8.45 -0.58
CA ASP A 144 -9.75 -9.71 -0.44
C ASP A 144 -9.09 -10.65 0.58
N GLU A 145 -7.76 -10.61 0.70
CA GLU A 145 -6.98 -11.38 1.68
C GLU A 145 -6.87 -10.68 3.05
N GLY A 146 -7.43 -9.47 3.21
CA GLY A 146 -7.39 -8.71 4.46
C GLY A 146 -6.02 -8.10 4.80
N VAL A 147 -5.08 -8.07 3.85
CA VAL A 147 -3.74 -7.47 4.03
C VAL A 147 -3.80 -5.94 3.99
N LEU A 148 -4.71 -5.40 3.17
CA LEU A 148 -4.95 -3.96 3.05
C LEU A 148 -6.41 -3.62 3.32
N GLU A 149 -6.65 -2.44 3.90
CA GLU A 149 -8.00 -1.95 4.20
C GLU A 149 -8.64 -1.25 3.01
N ASN A 150 -7.86 -0.55 2.18
CA ASN A 150 -8.36 0.25 1.05
C ASN A 150 -7.43 0.19 -0.17
N ASN A 151 -8.01 0.29 -1.37
CA ASN A 151 -7.25 0.32 -2.63
C ASN A 151 -7.06 1.78 -3.12
N PRO A 152 -5.83 2.33 -3.04
CA PRO A 152 -5.56 3.68 -3.55
C PRO A 152 -5.57 3.77 -5.10
N PHE A 153 -5.48 2.64 -5.81
CA PHE A 153 -5.34 2.57 -7.27
C PHE A 153 -6.65 2.36 -8.04
N THR A 154 -7.79 2.42 -7.39
CA THR A 154 -9.11 2.24 -8.03
C THR A 154 -9.36 3.19 -9.20
N ARG A 155 -8.83 4.42 -9.14
CA ARG A 155 -8.98 5.46 -10.18
C ARG A 155 -7.73 5.66 -11.03
N LEU A 156 -6.70 4.83 -10.88
CA LEU A 156 -5.41 4.99 -11.58
C LEU A 156 -5.58 5.00 -13.11
N SER A 157 -6.40 4.10 -13.64
CA SER A 157 -6.66 3.99 -15.10
C SER A 157 -7.34 5.23 -15.71
N LYS A 158 -8.01 6.06 -14.91
CA LYS A 158 -8.65 7.30 -15.38
C LYS A 158 -7.68 8.48 -15.47
N ARG A 159 -6.48 8.36 -14.89
CA ARG A 159 -5.46 9.43 -14.88
C ARG A 159 -4.67 9.50 -16.17
N PHE A 160 -4.58 8.40 -16.91
CA PHE A 160 -3.76 8.29 -18.12
C PHE A 160 -4.61 8.39 -19.39
N LYS A 161 -4.03 8.94 -20.45
CA LYS A 161 -4.59 8.90 -21.80
C LYS A 161 -4.65 7.46 -22.30
N LYS A 162 -5.85 7.07 -22.77
CA LYS A 162 -6.04 5.78 -23.42
C LYS A 162 -5.26 5.73 -24.74
N PRO A 163 -4.68 4.57 -25.09
CA PRO A 163 -4.03 4.38 -26.38
C PRO A 163 -5.05 4.54 -27.50
N ILE A 164 -4.63 5.22 -28.58
CA ILE A 164 -5.45 5.33 -29.79
C ILE A 164 -5.50 3.94 -30.45
N THR A 165 -6.69 3.35 -30.54
CA THR A 165 -6.87 2.05 -31.19
C THR A 165 -6.65 2.19 -32.69
N LYS A 166 -5.57 1.60 -33.20
CA LYS A 166 -5.34 1.46 -34.65
C LYS A 166 -5.81 0.06 -35.07
N ASN A 167 -6.92 0.00 -35.80
CA ASN A 167 -7.40 -1.24 -36.39
C ASN A 167 -6.39 -1.70 -37.46
N PHE A 168 -6.06 -2.99 -37.48
CA PHE A 168 -5.26 -3.55 -38.57
C PHE A 168 -6.10 -3.54 -39.86
N PRO A 169 -5.52 -3.21 -41.02
CA PRO A 169 -6.24 -3.29 -42.29
C PRO A 169 -6.69 -4.74 -42.50
N SER A 170 -7.97 -4.91 -42.82
CA SER A 170 -8.52 -6.22 -43.16
C SER A 170 -8.04 -6.61 -44.56
N ILE A 171 -7.60 -7.86 -44.73
CA ILE A 171 -7.19 -8.39 -46.03
C ILE A 171 -8.44 -8.46 -46.91
N PRO A 172 -8.49 -7.77 -48.06
CA PRO A 172 -9.63 -7.84 -48.95
C PRO A 172 -9.72 -9.24 -49.59
N PRO A 173 -10.93 -9.76 -49.91
CA PRO A 173 -11.11 -11.11 -50.46
C PRO A 173 -10.28 -11.44 -51.70
N LYS A 174 -9.94 -10.40 -52.49
CA LYS A 174 -9.13 -10.51 -53.70
C LYS A 174 -7.68 -10.93 -53.43
N GLU A 175 -7.12 -10.59 -52.28
CA GLU A 175 -5.76 -10.97 -51.87
C GLU A 175 -5.70 -12.34 -51.20
N LEU A 176 -6.85 -12.89 -50.77
CA LEU A 176 -6.95 -14.21 -50.16
C LEU A 176 -6.74 -15.34 -51.17
N MET A 177 -7.08 -15.12 -52.44
CA MET A 177 -6.93 -16.11 -53.52
C MET A 177 -5.49 -16.26 -54.03
N ALA A 178 -4.55 -15.44 -53.54
CA ALA A 178 -3.16 -15.40 -53.99
C ALA A 178 -2.17 -16.16 -53.07
N PHE A 179 -2.69 -16.85 -52.04
CA PHE A 179 -1.95 -17.72 -51.13
C PHE A 179 -2.40 -19.18 -51.29
#